data_AF-A0A502HVH7-F1
#
_entry.id   AF-A0A502HVH7-F1
#
_cell.length_a   1.000
_cell.length_b   1.000
_cell.length_c   1.000
_cell.angle_alpha   90.00
_cell.angle_beta   90.00
_cell.angle_gamma   90.00
#
_symmetry.space_group_name_H-M   'P 1'
#
loop_
_entity.id
_entity.type
_entity.pdbx_description
1 polymer ?
#
loop_
_entity_poly.entity_id
_entity_poly.type
_entity_poly.pdbx_seq_one_letter_code
_entity_poly.pdbx_strand_id
1 'polypeptide(L)'
;MNSLKLVVGVLALGFWFSSFFVWKYFDAHGLRTPDPQSGKIYPLDTHGSVIYLTFREHYFLYGLIIAGIVFFLLSVVFYFVGRNRP
;
A
#
# COMPACT_ATOMS: atom_id res chain seq x y z
N MET A 1 7.25 2.39 -25.70
CA MET A 1 6.03 2.23 -24.87
C MET A 1 5.98 0.93 -24.09
N ASN A 2 6.44 -0.21 -24.64
CA ASN A 2 6.39 -1.48 -23.90
C ASN A 2 7.21 -1.46 -22.60
N SER A 3 8.40 -0.87 -22.60
CA SER A 3 9.21 -0.74 -21.38
C SER A 3 8.49 0.08 -20.29
N LEU A 4 7.75 1.13 -20.65
CA LEU A 4 6.99 1.93 -19.69
C LEU A 4 5.80 1.15 -19.10
N LYS A 5 5.07 0.40 -19.93
CA LYS A 5 3.99 -0.50 -19.46
C LYS A 5 4.52 -1.51 -18.44
N LEU A 6 5.68 -2.09 -18.75
CA LEU A 6 6.35 -3.07 -17.89
C LEU A 6 6.82 -2.45 -16.58
N VAL A 7 7.53 -1.31 -16.62
CA VAL A 7 8.00 -0.61 -15.43
C VAL A 7 6.84 -0.24 -14.50
N VAL A 8 5.77 0.34 -15.04
CA VAL A 8 4.61 0.73 -14.23
C VAL A 8 3.88 -0.48 -13.65
N GLY A 9 3.78 -1.58 -14.40
CA GLY A 9 3.23 -2.84 -13.89
C GLY A 9 4.08 -3.44 -12.77
N VAL A 10 5.41 -3.46 -12.92
CA VAL A 10 6.34 -3.94 -11.88
C VAL A 10 6.27 -3.06 -10.63
N LEU A 11 6.18 -1.74 -10.78
CA LEU A 11 6.02 -0.82 -9.65
C LEU A 11 4.68 -1.06 -8.93
N ALA A 12 3.59 -1.24 -9.67
CA ALA A 12 2.29 -1.56 -9.09
C ALA A 12 2.36 -2.81 -8.20
N LEU A 13 2.95 -3.89 -8.71
CA LEU A 13 3.16 -5.13 -7.96
C LEU A 13 4.10 -4.91 -6.76
N GLY A 14 5.21 -4.19 -6.96
CA GLY A 14 6.19 -3.91 -5.91
C GLY A 14 5.57 -3.18 -4.71
N PHE A 15 4.80 -2.11 -4.97
CA PHE A 15 4.10 -1.38 -3.92
C PHE A 15 2.97 -2.21 -3.28
N TRP A 16 2.24 -3.01 -4.06
CA TRP A 16 1.19 -3.88 -3.54
C TRP A 16 1.73 -4.96 -2.60
N PHE A 17 2.80 -5.65 -2.99
CA PHE A 17 3.43 -6.65 -2.11
C PHE A 17 4.05 -5.99 -0.89
N SER A 18 4.71 -4.84 -1.05
CA SER A 18 5.28 -4.10 0.09
C SER A 18 4.20 -3.70 1.08
N SER A 19 3.06 -3.16 0.62
CA SER A 19 1.95 -2.81 1.51
C SER A 19 1.39 -4.04 2.22
N PHE A 20 1.25 -5.17 1.51
CA PHE A 20 0.79 -6.43 2.10
C PHE A 20 1.72 -6.93 3.21
N PHE A 21 3.04 -6.93 2.97
CA PHE A 21 4.03 -7.34 3.96
C PHE A 21 4.01 -6.42 5.20
N VAL A 22 3.97 -5.10 4.98
CA VAL A 22 3.90 -4.12 6.08
C VAL A 22 2.61 -4.27 6.87
N TRP A 23 1.47 -4.42 6.19
CA TRP A 23 0.17 -4.66 6.81
C TRP A 23 0.19 -5.93 7.68
N LYS A 24 0.73 -7.04 7.15
CA LYS A 24 0.88 -8.29 7.90
C LYS A 24 1.85 -8.19 9.07
N TYR A 25 2.96 -7.48 8.89
CA TYR A 25 3.92 -7.24 9.97
C TYR A 25 3.25 -6.48 11.12
N PHE A 26 2.52 -5.41 10.81
CA PHE A 26 1.80 -4.65 11.81
C PHE A 26 0.70 -5.48 12.49
N ASP A 27 -0.11 -6.23 11.75
CA ASP A 27 -1.14 -7.11 12.33
C ASP A 27 -0.55 -8.12 13.34
N ALA A 28 0.63 -8.66 13.04
CA ALA A 28 1.30 -9.63 13.91
C ALA A 28 2.02 -9.01 15.12
N HIS A 29 2.55 -7.79 15.02
CA HIS A 29 3.43 -7.18 16.04
C HIS A 29 2.88 -5.89 16.65
N GLY A 30 1.69 -5.46 16.22
CA GLY A 30 1.07 -4.21 16.62
C GLY A 30 0.55 -4.23 18.05
N LEU A 31 0.51 -3.06 18.68
CA LEU A 31 -0.07 -2.90 20.00
C LEU A 31 -1.59 -2.94 19.89
N ARG A 32 -2.26 -3.79 20.67
CA ARG A 32 -3.73 -3.94 20.64
C ARG A 32 -4.50 -2.93 21.50
N THR A 33 -3.78 -2.12 22.25
CA THR A 33 -4.33 -1.06 23.10
C THR A 33 -3.72 0.28 22.69
N PRO A 34 -4.48 1.37 22.68
CA PRO A 34 -3.93 2.68 22.36
C PRO A 34 -2.91 3.10 23.42
N ASP A 35 -1.77 3.61 22.98
CA ASP A 35 -0.73 4.15 23.85
C ASP A 35 -0.31 5.55 23.38
N PRO A 36 -0.81 6.61 24.04
CA PRO A 36 -0.42 7.98 23.74
C PRO A 36 1.06 8.28 24.00
N GLN A 37 1.73 7.55 24.90
CA GLN A 37 3.14 7.82 25.24
C GLN A 37 4.08 7.42 24.09
N SER A 38 3.82 6.28 23.44
CA SER A 38 4.54 5.89 22.21
C SER A 38 3.96 6.48 20.93
N GLY A 39 2.82 7.17 21.01
CA GLY A 39 2.09 7.74 19.87
C GLY A 39 1.32 6.69 19.05
N LYS A 40 1.19 5.45 19.53
CA LYS A 40 0.41 4.38 18.91
C LYS A 40 -1.08 4.59 19.22
N ILE A 41 -1.70 5.49 18.47
CA ILE A 41 -3.10 5.91 18.67
C ILE A 41 -3.95 5.82 17.40
N TYR A 42 -3.36 5.52 16.24
CA TYR A 42 -4.07 5.41 14.97
C TYR A 42 -4.54 3.96 14.76
N PRO A 43 -5.86 3.68 14.79
CA PRO A 43 -6.34 2.32 14.67
C PRO A 43 -6.14 1.77 13.25
N LEU A 44 -5.69 0.53 13.16
CA LEU A 44 -5.76 -0.33 11.98
C LEU A 44 -6.61 -1.55 12.34
N ASP A 45 -7.77 -1.69 11.69
CA ASP A 45 -8.64 -2.85 11.87
C ASP A 45 -8.35 -3.91 10.81
N THR A 46 -7.92 -5.08 11.26
CA THR A 46 -7.69 -6.27 10.46
C THR A 46 -8.71 -7.34 10.84
N HIS A 47 -9.85 -7.37 10.16
CA HIS A 47 -10.91 -8.37 10.37
C HIS A 47 -11.36 -8.51 11.83
N GLY A 48 -11.46 -7.40 12.57
CA GLY A 48 -11.82 -7.37 13.98
C GLY A 48 -10.63 -7.40 14.94
N SER A 49 -9.40 -7.60 14.45
CA SER A 49 -8.17 -7.38 15.20
C SER A 49 -7.76 -5.91 15.04
N VAL A 50 -8.02 -5.09 16.06
CA VAL A 50 -7.60 -3.70 16.05
C VAL A 50 -6.22 -3.59 16.69
N ILE A 51 -5.28 -3.04 15.93
CA ILE A 51 -3.98 -2.60 16.43
C ILE A 51 -3.87 -1.09 16.33
N TYR A 52 -2.91 -0.51 17.05
CA TYR A 52 -2.65 0.92 17.02
C TYR A 52 -1.27 1.22 16.46
N LEU A 53 -1.27 2.06 15.45
CA LEU A 53 -0.10 2.55 14.74
C LEU A 53 0.27 3.95 15.23
N THR A 54 1.54 4.28 15.10
CA THR A 54 2.00 5.67 15.13
C THR A 54 1.54 6.39 13.86
N PHE A 55 1.56 7.73 13.90
CA PHE A 55 1.34 8.56 12.72
C PHE A 55 2.22 8.12 11.54
N ARG A 56 3.52 7.88 11.78
CA ARG A 56 4.47 7.50 10.71
C ARG A 56 4.15 6.14 10.11
N GLU A 57 3.86 5.14 10.94
CA GLU A 57 3.47 3.79 10.49
C GLU A 57 2.17 3.83 9.67
N HIS A 58 1.19 4.63 10.11
CA HIS A 58 -0.07 4.83 9.40
C HIS A 58 0.16 5.40 7.99
N TYR A 59 0.83 6.55 7.87
CA TYR A 59 1.09 7.16 6.56
C TYR A 59 2.01 6.33 5.67
N PHE A 60 2.95 5.58 6.26
CA PHE A 60 3.79 4.66 5.50
C PHE A 60 2.97 3.55 4.85
N LEU A 61 2.12 2.86 5.63
CA LEU A 61 1.26 1.79 5.09
C LEU A 61 0.30 2.32 4.03
N TYR A 62 -0.48 3.37 4.35
CA TYR A 62 -1.45 3.91 3.40
C TYR A 62 -0.78 4.56 2.19
N GLY A 63 0.42 5.12 2.35
CA GLY A 63 1.23 5.61 1.24
C GLY A 63 1.61 4.50 0.26
N LEU A 64 2.05 3.33 0.76
CA LEU A 64 2.34 2.16 -0.08
C LEU A 64 1.09 1.65 -0.80
N ILE A 65 -0.06 1.59 -0.11
CA ILE A 65 -1.34 1.18 -0.70
C ILE A 65 -1.74 2.13 -1.84
N ILE A 66 -1.72 3.44 -1.58
CA ILE A 66 -2.08 4.47 -2.56
C ILE A 66 -1.13 4.42 -3.76
N ALA A 67 0.18 4.32 -3.53
CA ALA A 67 1.15 4.18 -4.60
C ALA A 67 0.87 2.94 -5.47
N GLY A 68 0.61 1.79 -4.85
CA GLY A 68 0.24 0.56 -5.56
C GLY A 68 -1.00 0.73 -6.43
N ILE A 69 -2.06 1.36 -5.90
CA ILE A 69 -3.29 1.67 -6.65
C ILE A 69 -2.99 2.60 -7.82
N VAL A 70 -2.24 3.69 -7.60
CA VAL A 70 -1.90 4.67 -8.64
C VAL A 70 -1.12 4.01 -9.77
N PHE A 71 -0.07 3.24 -9.47
CA PHE A 71 0.70 2.54 -10.50
C PHE A 71 -0.13 1.46 -11.20
N PHE A 72 -1.02 0.77 -10.49
CA PHE A 72 -1.94 -0.17 -11.13
C PHE A 72 -2.86 0.52 -12.15
N LEU A 73 -3.51 1.63 -11.76
CA LEU A 73 -4.38 2.40 -12.65
C LEU A 73 -3.60 2.95 -13.86
N LEU A 74 -2.39 3.46 -13.65
CA LEU A 74 -1.52 3.89 -14.75
C LEU A 74 -1.16 2.73 -15.69
N SER A 75 -0.93 1.53 -15.16
CA SER A 75 -0.67 0.33 -15.97
C SER A 75 -1.87 0.00 -16.87
N VAL A 76 -3.08 0.05 -16.30
CA VAL A 76 -4.34 -0.15 -17.04
C VAL A 76 -4.50 0.89 -18.15
N VAL A 77 -4.31 2.18 -17.84
CA VAL A 77 -4.40 3.26 -18.83
C VAL A 77 -3.38 3.06 -19.95
N PHE A 78 -2.13 2.76 -19.61
CA PHE A 78 -1.08 2.54 -20.62
C PHE A 78 -1.33 1.29 -21.46
N TYR A 79 -1.93 0.25 -20.90
CA TYR A 79 -2.35 -0.92 -21.66
C TYR A 79 -3.37 -0.54 -22.74
N PHE A 80 -4.45 0.16 -22.38
CA PHE A 80 -5.50 0.55 -23.33
C PHE A 80 -5.04 1.62 -24.34
N VAL A 81 -4.38 2.68 -23.90
CA VAL A 81 -3.89 3.74 -24.79
C VAL A 81 -2.81 3.22 -25.73
N GLY A 82 -1.96 2.30 -25.26
CA GLY A 82 -0.94 1.68 -26.09
C GLY A 82 -1.43 0.55 -26.97
N ARG A 83 -2.71 0.18 -26.92
CA ARG A 83 -3.37 -0.76 -27.85
C ARG A 83 -4.06 -0.02 -29.00
N ASN A 84 -4.42 1.25 -28.79
CA ASN A 84 -5.14 2.09 -29.76
C ASN A 84 -4.22 2.91 -30.68
N ARG A 85 -2.92 2.59 -30.76
CA ARG A 85 -2.03 3.17 -31.78
C ARG A 85 -2.04 2.22 -32.98
N PRO A 86 -2.40 2.70 -34.20
CA PRO A 86 -2.40 1.86 -35.40
C PRO A 86 -1.01 1.28 -35.70
#